data_AF-A0A9X2MIV0-F1
#
_entry.id   AF-A0A9X2MIV0-F1
#
_cell.length_a   1.000
_cell.length_b   1.000
_cell.length_c   1.000
_cell.angle_alpha   90.00
_cell.angle_beta   90.00
_cell.angle_gamma   90.00
#
_symmetry.space_group_name_H-M   'P 1'
#
loop_
_entity.id
_entity.type
_entity.pdbx_description
1 polymer ?
#
loop_
_entity_poly.entity_id
_entity_poly.type
_entity_poly.pdbx_seq_one_letter_code
_entity_poly.pdbx_strand_id
1 'polypeptide(L)'
;MSTKLIVLGSFMAIIAFIFQIIPVLFSEAFIFVTVLSGIPIYISARKKPIIGLLTYIVAGILVVLLSVHEGFFFFFTNGIVGLSLGISNFYIEKSIVNGIIGGIILTISLSIMTFVFGINIFGKEFSFQVLVQLIILTIFSLFYCLIYNKFSNFVFNKINEKM
;
A
#
# COMPACT_ATOMS: atom_id res chain seq x y z
N MET A 1 12.94 15.40 -15.54
CA MET A 1 12.70 14.90 -14.16
C MET A 1 13.82 15.44 -13.29
N SER A 2 13.54 15.98 -12.09
CA SER A 2 14.60 16.55 -11.24
C SER A 2 15.38 15.44 -10.52
N THR A 3 16.71 15.53 -10.50
CA THR A 3 17.59 14.59 -9.78
C THR A 3 17.18 14.44 -8.32
N LYS A 4 16.74 15.53 -7.67
CA LYS A 4 16.25 15.50 -6.28
C LYS A 4 15.04 14.58 -6.09
N LEU A 5 14.12 14.54 -7.05
CA LEU A 5 12.94 13.68 -6.99
C LEU A 5 13.28 12.21 -7.23
N ILE A 6 14.26 11.93 -8.10
CA ILE A 6 14.75 10.57 -8.33
C ILE A 6 15.40 10.04 -7.06
N VAL A 7 16.32 10.81 -6.47
CA VAL A 7 17.00 10.43 -5.21
C VAL A 7 15.98 10.21 -4.09
N LEU A 8 14.98 11.08 -3.95
CA LEU A 8 13.90 10.89 -2.98
C LEU A 8 13.12 9.61 -3.25
N GLY A 9 12.74 9.35 -4.50
CA GLY A 9 12.01 8.14 -4.89
C GLY A 9 12.79 6.87 -4.60
N SER A 10 14.09 6.84 -4.88
CA SER A 10 14.97 5.71 -4.56
C SER A 10 15.11 5.49 -3.05
N PHE A 11 15.28 6.57 -2.29
CA PHE A 11 15.37 6.48 -0.82
C PHE A 11 14.06 5.94 -0.21
N MET A 12 12.92 6.44 -0.69
CA MET A 12 11.61 5.95 -0.25
C MET A 12 11.36 4.49 -0.65
N ALA A 13 11.89 4.04 -1.79
CA ALA A 13 11.77 2.64 -2.21
C ALA A 13 12.54 1.71 -1.26
N ILE A 14 13.73 2.11 -0.82
CA ILE A 14 14.53 1.36 0.16
C ILE A 14 13.80 1.30 1.50
N ILE A 15 13.22 2.40 1.99
CA ILE A 15 12.46 2.39 3.24
C ILE A 15 11.23 1.47 3.14
N ALA A 16 10.48 1.54 2.04
CA ALA A 16 9.33 0.67 1.82
C ALA A 16 9.73 -0.82 1.80
N PHE A 17 10.82 -1.14 1.10
CA PHE A 17 11.40 -2.48 1.07
C PHE A 17 11.78 -2.98 2.46
N ILE A 18 12.48 -2.16 3.27
CA ILE A 18 12.87 -2.51 4.64
C ILE A 18 11.63 -2.83 5.48
N PHE A 19 10.61 -1.96 5.47
CA PHE A 19 9.40 -2.22 6.26
C PHE A 19 8.66 -3.48 5.83
N GLN A 20 8.62 -3.77 4.53
CA GLN A 20 7.93 -4.94 4.02
C GLN A 20 8.67 -6.24 4.35
N ILE A 21 10.01 -6.24 4.40
CA ILE A 21 10.78 -7.49 4.60
C ILE A 21 11.07 -7.82 6.07
N ILE A 22 10.72 -6.94 7.01
CA ILE A 22 10.91 -7.17 8.45
C ILE A 22 10.36 -8.54 8.93
N PRO A 23 9.16 -9.00 8.52
CA PRO A 23 8.65 -10.30 8.97
C PRO A 23 9.55 -11.47 8.55
N VAL A 24 10.14 -11.38 7.35
CA VAL A 24 11.04 -12.39 6.80
C VAL A 24 12.38 -12.41 7.53
N LEU A 25 12.89 -11.23 7.91
CA LEU A 25 14.20 -11.11 8.58
C LEU A 25 14.16 -11.47 10.08
N PHE A 26 13.05 -11.19 10.76
CA PHE A 26 12.94 -11.35 12.21
C PHE A 26 11.94 -12.43 12.60
N SER A 27 10.66 -12.23 12.29
CA SER A 27 9.56 -13.17 12.59
C SER A 27 8.25 -12.64 12.03
N GLU A 28 7.33 -13.56 11.68
CA GLU A 28 5.92 -13.28 11.39
C GLU A 28 5.20 -12.49 12.49
N ALA A 29 5.72 -12.53 13.73
CA ALA A 29 5.24 -11.67 14.81
C ALA A 29 5.25 -10.17 14.45
N PHE A 30 6.10 -9.75 13.50
CA PHE A 30 6.22 -8.36 13.04
C PHE A 30 5.42 -8.04 11.76
N ILE A 31 4.46 -8.88 11.36
CA ILE A 31 3.69 -8.68 10.12
C ILE A 31 2.97 -7.32 10.06
N PHE A 32 2.56 -6.77 11.21
CA PHE A 32 1.93 -5.44 11.29
C PHE A 32 2.86 -4.30 10.84
N VAL A 33 4.17 -4.49 10.86
CA VAL A 33 5.15 -3.48 10.41
C VAL A 33 5.08 -3.29 8.90
N THR A 34 4.66 -4.31 8.15
CA THR A 34 4.54 -4.24 6.69
C THR A 34 3.57 -3.15 6.24
N VAL A 35 2.56 -2.83 7.06
CA VAL A 35 1.61 -1.73 6.83
C VAL A 35 2.32 -0.39 6.64
N LEU A 36 3.46 -0.18 7.32
CA LEU A 36 4.26 1.05 7.19
C LEU A 36 4.95 1.18 5.82
N SER A 37 5.11 0.08 5.07
CA SER A 37 5.73 0.11 3.74
C SER A 37 4.94 0.93 2.72
N GLY A 38 3.63 1.11 2.93
CA GLY A 38 2.80 1.94 2.06
C GLY A 38 3.07 3.45 2.24
N ILE A 39 3.62 3.89 3.37
CA ILE A 39 3.83 5.32 3.67
C ILE A 39 4.90 5.95 2.78
N PRO A 40 6.10 5.35 2.61
CA PRO A 40 7.10 5.88 1.66
C PRO A 40 6.58 5.95 0.21
N ILE A 41 5.76 4.96 -0.20
CA ILE A 41 5.11 4.96 -1.52
C ILE A 41 4.12 6.11 -1.63
N TYR A 42 3.27 6.29 -0.62
CA TYR A 42 2.33 7.39 -0.52
C TYR A 42 3.01 8.76 -0.63
N ILE A 43 4.09 8.98 0.12
CA ILE A 43 4.84 10.25 0.11
C ILE A 43 5.37 10.53 -1.29
N SER A 44 5.98 9.53 -1.93
CA SER A 44 6.56 9.66 -3.26
C SER A 44 5.50 9.95 -4.32
N ALA A 45 4.39 9.21 -4.29
CA ALA A 45 3.26 9.36 -5.19
C ALA A 45 2.57 10.72 -5.04
N ARG A 46 2.42 11.19 -3.79
CA ARG A 46 1.81 12.49 -3.50
C ARG A 46 2.70 13.67 -3.87
N LYS A 47 4.04 13.53 -3.90
CA LYS A 47 4.91 14.58 -4.46
C LYS A 47 4.87 14.59 -5.98
N LYS A 48 4.94 13.42 -6.61
CA LYS A 48 4.80 13.28 -8.06
C LYS A 48 4.34 11.85 -8.41
N PRO A 49 3.17 11.68 -9.06
CA PRO A 49 2.62 10.35 -9.35
C PRO A 49 3.58 9.40 -10.07
N ILE A 50 4.30 9.89 -11.09
CA ILE A 50 5.26 9.07 -11.83
C ILE A 50 6.44 8.59 -10.96
N ILE A 51 6.88 9.41 -9.99
CA ILE A 51 7.93 8.99 -9.05
C ILE A 51 7.37 7.94 -8.10
N GLY A 52 6.16 8.13 -7.57
CA GLY A 52 5.51 7.13 -6.72
C GLY A 52 5.33 5.78 -7.40
N LEU A 53 4.93 5.77 -8.68
CA LEU A 53 4.80 4.54 -9.46
C LEU A 53 6.15 3.82 -9.59
N LEU A 54 7.22 4.56 -9.90
CA LEU A 54 8.57 3.98 -9.98
C LEU A 54 9.07 3.48 -8.61
N THR A 55 8.84 4.24 -7.55
CA THR A 55 9.16 3.83 -6.17
C THR A 55 8.44 2.53 -5.81
N TYR A 56 7.15 2.43 -6.14
CA TYR A 56 6.35 1.23 -5.92
C TYR A 56 6.89 0.02 -6.69
N ILE A 57 7.18 0.17 -7.98
CA ILE A 57 7.72 -0.93 -8.81
C ILE A 57 9.09 -1.38 -8.27
N VAL A 58 10.00 -0.44 -8.02
CA VAL A 58 11.36 -0.77 -7.54
C VAL A 58 11.32 -1.44 -6.17
N ALA A 59 10.57 -0.88 -5.22
CA ALA A 59 10.41 -1.50 -3.90
C ALA A 59 9.83 -2.91 -4.02
N GLY A 60 8.77 -3.09 -4.81
CA GLY A 60 8.14 -4.40 -5.00
C GLY A 60 9.07 -5.43 -5.64
N ILE A 61 9.86 -5.03 -6.64
CA ILE A 61 10.89 -5.91 -7.23
C ILE A 61 11.91 -6.33 -6.17
N LEU A 62 12.42 -5.39 -5.37
CA LEU A 62 13.36 -5.70 -4.29
C LEU A 62 12.77 -6.68 -3.27
N VAL A 63 11.49 -6.49 -2.90
CA VAL A 63 10.80 -7.40 -1.98
C VAL A 63 10.67 -8.79 -2.61
N VAL A 64 10.22 -8.90 -3.87
CA VAL A 64 10.08 -10.20 -4.58
C VAL A 64 11.39 -10.96 -4.65
N LEU A 65 12.53 -10.26 -4.84
CA LEU A 65 13.84 -10.90 -4.89
C LEU A 65 14.23 -11.58 -3.57
N LEU A 66 13.73 -11.10 -2.42
CA LEU A 66 13.97 -11.72 -1.12
C LEU A 66 12.86 -12.69 -0.69
N SER A 67 11.61 -12.32 -0.94
CA SER A 67 10.44 -13.14 -0.62
C SER A 67 9.32 -12.86 -1.61
N VAL A 68 9.02 -13.88 -2.43
CA VAL A 68 7.89 -13.82 -3.37
C VAL A 68 6.59 -13.59 -2.62
N HIS A 69 6.41 -14.24 -1.46
CA HIS A 69 5.24 -14.09 -0.60
C HIS A 69 5.01 -12.63 -0.20
N GLU A 70 6.01 -11.99 0.39
CA GLU A 70 5.92 -10.58 0.79
C GLU A 70 5.78 -9.65 -0.42
N GLY A 71 6.35 -10.03 -1.57
CA GLY A 71 6.18 -9.30 -2.82
C GLY A 71 4.72 -9.26 -3.28
N PHE A 72 4.02 -10.41 -3.21
CA PHE A 72 2.58 -10.46 -3.50
C PHE A 72 1.79 -9.56 -2.54
N PHE A 73 2.03 -9.68 -1.23
CA PHE A 73 1.35 -8.81 -0.26
C PHE A 73 1.65 -7.34 -0.51
N PHE A 74 2.88 -6.98 -0.85
CA PHE A 74 3.22 -5.60 -1.17
C PHE A 74 2.48 -5.07 -2.42
N PHE A 75 2.50 -5.82 -3.52
CA PHE A 75 1.86 -5.41 -4.77
C PHE A 75 0.32 -5.37 -4.71
N PHE A 76 -0.31 -6.17 -3.84
CA PHE A 76 -1.76 -6.25 -3.78
C PHE A 76 -2.37 -5.62 -2.52
N THR A 77 -1.56 -5.25 -1.52
CA THR A 77 -2.06 -4.64 -0.28
C THR A 77 -1.31 -3.34 0.06
N ASN A 78 -0.20 -3.40 0.80
CA ASN A 78 0.43 -2.22 1.39
C ASN A 78 0.94 -1.21 0.35
N GLY A 79 1.65 -1.69 -0.68
CA GLY A 79 2.23 -0.85 -1.71
C GLY A 79 1.17 -0.20 -2.60
N ILE A 80 0.17 -0.97 -3.07
CA ILE A 80 -0.90 -0.44 -3.93
C ILE A 80 -1.82 0.53 -3.19
N VAL A 81 -2.07 0.31 -1.89
CA VAL A 81 -2.79 1.27 -1.04
C VAL A 81 -2.00 2.58 -0.92
N GLY A 82 -0.70 2.48 -0.63
CA GLY A 82 0.17 3.65 -0.59
C GLY A 82 0.16 4.44 -1.91
N LEU A 83 0.30 3.73 -3.03
CA LEU A 83 0.30 4.33 -4.38
C LEU A 83 -1.05 4.99 -4.71
N SER A 84 -2.15 4.27 -4.56
CA SER A 84 -3.49 4.76 -4.92
C SER A 84 -3.91 5.96 -4.08
N LEU A 85 -3.66 5.93 -2.77
CA LEU A 85 -3.92 7.06 -1.88
C LEU A 85 -2.99 8.24 -2.20
N GLY A 86 -1.72 8.00 -2.49
CA GLY A 86 -0.78 9.08 -2.82
C GLY A 86 -1.15 9.79 -4.12
N ILE A 87 -1.49 9.02 -5.17
CA ILE A 87 -1.93 9.57 -6.46
C ILE A 87 -3.26 10.32 -6.30
N SER A 88 -4.25 9.75 -5.62
CA SER A 88 -5.54 10.43 -5.43
C SER A 88 -5.38 11.74 -4.65
N ASN A 89 -4.58 11.76 -3.57
CA ASN A 89 -4.29 13.01 -2.84
C ASN A 89 -3.45 14.03 -3.64
N PHE A 90 -2.77 13.62 -4.73
CA PHE A 90 -2.10 14.57 -5.62
C PHE A 90 -3.12 15.33 -6.48
N TYR A 91 -4.21 14.68 -6.91
CA TYR A 91 -5.21 15.26 -7.82
C TYR A 91 -6.46 15.79 -7.11
N ILE A 92 -6.79 15.29 -5.92
CA ILE A 92 -8.05 15.52 -5.23
C ILE A 92 -7.78 15.95 -3.78
N GLU A 93 -8.29 17.12 -3.41
CA GLU A 93 -8.13 17.69 -2.05
C GLU A 93 -9.03 16.99 -1.01
N LYS A 94 -10.14 16.40 -1.43
CA LYS A 94 -11.14 15.78 -0.55
C LYS A 94 -10.63 14.45 0.01
N SER A 95 -10.16 14.47 1.26
CA SER A 95 -9.61 13.30 1.99
C SER A 95 -10.54 12.07 1.99
N ILE A 96 -11.86 12.25 2.12
CA ILE A 96 -12.83 11.14 2.11
C ILE A 96 -12.86 10.44 0.74
N VAL A 97 -12.85 11.21 -0.35
CA VAL A 97 -12.87 10.67 -1.72
C VAL A 97 -11.61 9.84 -1.97
N ASN A 98 -10.46 10.31 -1.51
CA ASN A 98 -9.20 9.59 -1.62
C ASN A 98 -9.24 8.24 -0.89
N GLY A 99 -9.78 8.22 0.33
CA GLY A 99 -9.99 6.97 1.08
C GLY A 99 -10.92 5.98 0.37
N ILE A 100 -12.00 6.47 -0.26
CA ILE A 100 -12.92 5.63 -1.05
C ILE A 100 -12.21 5.05 -2.28
N ILE A 101 -11.45 5.86 -3.03
CA ILE A 101 -10.67 5.40 -4.19
C ILE A 101 -9.69 4.31 -3.78
N GLY A 102 -8.91 4.55 -2.71
CA GLY A 102 -7.99 3.55 -2.16
C GLY A 102 -8.70 2.28 -1.70
N GLY A 103 -9.88 2.41 -1.09
CA GLY A 103 -10.69 1.27 -0.66
C GLY A 103 -11.21 0.43 -1.82
N ILE A 104 -11.67 1.06 -2.91
CA ILE A 104 -12.08 0.36 -4.13
C ILE A 104 -10.89 -0.40 -4.74
N ILE A 105 -9.73 0.26 -4.86
CA ILE A 105 -8.52 -0.36 -5.42
C ILE A 105 -8.05 -1.53 -4.55
N LEU A 106 -8.06 -1.38 -3.23
CA LEU A 106 -7.74 -2.46 -2.30
C LEU A 106 -8.75 -3.60 -2.41
N THR A 107 -10.04 -3.31 -2.53
CA THR A 107 -11.08 -4.34 -2.72
C THR A 107 -10.81 -5.16 -3.98
N ILE A 108 -10.50 -4.51 -5.10
CA ILE A 108 -10.15 -5.18 -6.36
C ILE A 108 -8.90 -6.04 -6.17
N SER A 109 -7.86 -5.48 -5.52
CA SER A 109 -6.59 -6.15 -5.32
C SER A 109 -6.72 -7.40 -4.43
N LEU A 110 -7.45 -7.29 -3.31
CA LEU A 110 -7.76 -8.41 -2.43
C LEU A 110 -8.65 -9.44 -3.13
N SER A 111 -9.61 -9.00 -3.95
CA SER A 111 -10.44 -9.93 -4.74
C SER A 111 -9.60 -10.75 -5.71
N ILE A 112 -8.59 -10.14 -6.35
CA ILE A 112 -7.64 -10.86 -7.21
C ILE A 112 -6.85 -11.89 -6.38
N MET A 113 -6.33 -11.50 -5.21
CA MET A 113 -5.61 -12.43 -4.32
C MET A 113 -6.48 -13.62 -3.90
N THR A 114 -7.72 -13.37 -3.48
CA THR A 114 -8.63 -14.43 -3.00
C THR A 114 -9.13 -15.32 -4.14
N PHE A 115 -9.69 -14.74 -5.20
CA PHE A 115 -10.44 -15.50 -6.20
C PHE A 115 -9.60 -15.96 -7.39
N VAL A 116 -8.49 -15.28 -7.70
CA VAL A 116 -7.61 -15.67 -8.81
C VAL A 116 -6.43 -16.48 -8.29
N PHE A 117 -5.77 -16.02 -7.22
CA PHE A 117 -4.59 -16.70 -6.68
C PHE A 117 -4.92 -17.70 -5.56
N GLY A 118 -6.15 -17.76 -5.07
CA GLY A 118 -6.57 -18.71 -4.03
C GLY A 118 -5.97 -18.41 -2.65
N ILE A 119 -5.48 -17.19 -2.41
CA ILE A 119 -4.86 -16.82 -1.14
C ILE A 119 -5.96 -16.44 -0.14
N ASN A 120 -6.10 -17.23 0.93
CA ASN A 120 -7.07 -16.97 1.99
C ASN A 120 -6.60 -15.82 2.91
N ILE A 121 -7.03 -14.61 2.59
CA ILE A 121 -6.63 -13.37 3.27
C ILE A 121 -7.06 -13.33 4.74
N PHE A 122 -8.17 -13.99 5.07
CA PHE A 122 -8.66 -14.08 6.45
C PHE A 122 -8.16 -15.32 7.21
N GLY A 123 -7.23 -16.09 6.63
CA GLY A 123 -6.62 -17.27 7.28
C GLY A 123 -7.55 -18.47 7.47
N LYS A 124 -8.85 -18.34 7.18
CA LYS A 124 -9.82 -19.43 7.23
C LYS A 124 -10.69 -19.42 5.98
N GLU A 125 -10.96 -20.61 5.45
CA GLU A 125 -11.95 -20.78 4.40
C GLU A 125 -13.32 -20.45 4.95
N PHE A 126 -13.88 -19.34 4.50
CA PHE A 126 -15.26 -19.02 4.78
C PHE A 126 -16.15 -19.72 3.75
N SER A 127 -17.06 -20.56 4.21
CA SER A 127 -18.08 -21.20 3.38
C SER A 127 -19.20 -20.23 2.95
N PHE A 128 -18.94 -18.92 2.96
CA PHE A 128 -19.91 -17.91 2.54
C PHE A 128 -19.99 -17.82 1.02
N GLN A 129 -21.15 -17.42 0.52
CA GLN A 129 -21.33 -17.07 -0.89
C GLN A 129 -20.36 -15.95 -1.30
N VAL A 130 -19.84 -16.01 -2.53
CA VAL A 130 -18.87 -15.04 -3.08
C VAL A 130 -19.32 -13.59 -2.89
N LEU A 131 -20.61 -13.31 -3.07
CA LEU A 131 -21.17 -11.97 -2.91
C LEU A 131 -21.05 -11.44 -1.47
N VAL A 132 -21.22 -12.29 -0.47
CA VAL A 132 -21.06 -11.91 0.94
C VAL A 132 -19.59 -11.63 1.26
N GLN A 133 -18.67 -12.44 0.74
CA GLN A 133 -17.23 -12.21 0.92
C GLN A 133 -16.80 -10.87 0.31
N LEU A 134 -17.28 -10.55 -0.89
CA LEU A 134 -17.01 -9.27 -1.56
C LEU A 134 -17.51 -8.08 -0.76
N ILE A 135 -18.71 -8.15 -0.19
CA ILE A 135 -19.27 -7.07 0.66
C ILE A 135 -18.38 -6.85 1.88
N ILE A 136 -17.99 -7.92 2.57
CA ILE A 136 -17.12 -7.85 3.76
C ILE A 136 -15.76 -7.23 3.39
N LEU A 137 -15.13 -7.70 2.31
CA LEU A 137 -13.86 -7.17 1.81
C LEU A 137 -13.98 -5.68 1.46
N THR A 138 -15.09 -5.27 0.85
CA THR A 138 -15.33 -3.88 0.46
C THR A 138 -15.44 -2.99 1.70
N ILE A 139 -16.25 -3.38 2.69
CA ILE A 139 -16.44 -2.62 3.93
C ILE A 139 -15.11 -2.49 4.68
N PHE A 140 -14.38 -3.60 4.83
CA PHE A 140 -13.07 -3.61 5.45
C PHE A 140 -12.09 -2.67 4.73
N SER A 141 -11.99 -2.80 3.41
CA SER A 141 -11.06 -2.02 2.60
C SER A 141 -11.35 -0.52 2.64
N LEU A 142 -12.63 -0.13 2.59
CA LEU A 142 -13.05 1.27 2.71
C LEU A 142 -12.68 1.83 4.08
N PHE A 143 -13.01 1.12 5.15
CA PHE A 143 -12.72 1.57 6.51
C PHE A 143 -11.21 1.70 6.75
N TYR A 144 -10.45 0.69 6.33
CA TYR A 144 -9.00 0.68 6.40
C TYR A 144 -8.39 1.86 5.64
N CYS A 145 -8.74 2.06 4.37
CA CYS A 145 -8.19 3.13 3.54
C CYS A 145 -8.58 4.53 4.03
N LEU A 146 -9.76 4.71 4.63
CA LEU A 146 -10.16 5.99 5.23
C LEU A 146 -9.27 6.36 6.42
N ILE A 147 -9.00 5.41 7.32
CA ILE A 147 -8.12 5.62 8.48
C ILE A 147 -6.68 5.81 8.01
N TYR A 148 -6.21 4.91 7.14
CA TYR A 148 -4.85 4.93 6.64
C TYR A 148 -4.53 6.20 5.85
N ASN A 149 -5.50 6.73 5.09
CA ASN A 149 -5.35 8.00 4.39
C ASN A 149 -5.18 9.18 5.36
N LYS A 150 -5.94 9.23 6.46
CA LYS A 150 -5.77 10.28 7.49
C LYS A 150 -4.39 10.20 8.13
N PHE A 151 -3.95 9.00 8.48
CA PHE A 151 -2.63 8.77 9.05
C PHE A 151 -1.51 9.16 8.08
N SER A 152 -1.59 8.72 6.82
CA SER A 152 -0.60 9.05 5.78
C SER A 152 -0.54 10.55 5.48
N ASN A 153 -1.69 11.24 5.48
CA ASN A 153 -1.77 12.69 5.36
C ASN A 153 -1.02 13.38 6.50
N PHE A 154 -1.24 12.96 7.74
CA PHE A 154 -0.57 13.50 8.92
C PHE A 154 0.95 13.35 8.83
N VAL A 155 1.44 12.16 8.46
CA VAL A 155 2.87 11.90 8.29
C VAL A 155 3.46 12.78 7.17
N PHE A 156 2.79 12.88 6.02
CA PHE A 156 3.24 13.69 4.90
C PHE A 156 3.38 15.17 5.27
N ASN A 157 2.36 15.74 5.93
CA ASN A 157 2.39 17.15 6.33
C ASN A 157 3.56 17.43 7.29
N LYS A 158 3.79 16.57 8.29
CA LYS A 158 4.93 16.72 9.22
C LYS A 158 6.29 16.64 8.55
N ILE A 159 6.44 15.81 7.51
CA ILE A 159 7.68 15.72 6.75
C ILE A 159 7.86 16.98 5.89
N ASN A 160 6.78 17.45 5.26
CA ASN A 160 6.83 18.60 4.37
C ASN A 160 7.05 19.93 5.11
N GLU A 161 6.59 20.06 6.36
CA GLU A 161 6.88 21.23 7.23
C GLU A 161 8.38 21.36 7.57
N LYS A 162 9.14 20.27 7.50
CA LYS A 162 10.57 20.23 7.84
C LYS A 162 11.50 20.29 6.63
N MET A 163 10.95 20.26 5.41
CA MET A 163 11.71 20.30 4.14
C MET A 163 11.60 21.66 3.47
#